data_AF-A0A0B2RJL8-F1
#
_entry.id   AF-A0A0B2RJL8-F1
#
_cell.length_a   1.000
_cell.length_b   1.000
_cell.length_c   1.000
_cell.angle_alpha   90.00
_cell.angle_beta   90.00
_cell.angle_gamma   90.00
#
_symmetry.space_group_name_H-M   'P 1'
#
loop_
_entity.id
_entity.type
_entity.pdbx_description
1 polymer ?
#
loop_
_entity_poly.entity_id
_entity_poly.type
_entity_poly.pdbx_seq_one_letter_code
_entity_poly.pdbx_strand_id
1 'polypeptide(L)'
;MFHYFYNFLHTWPQYLNVNKYEHLMLLELLKNGHAEPDKKIGGGVRAFQVRKHPTFKSRCFFLIREDDSADDFSFRKCVDHILPLPEEMHLKSDANKALGGGGGKHYGGGKGGRGGRGGRGGGGRGGHGRGGKWRN
;
A
#
# COMPACT_ATOMS: atom_id res chain seq x y z
N MET A 1 7.00 -24.12 -1.72
CA MET A 1 5.73 -23.45 -1.32
C MET A 1 5.52 -22.12 -2.04
N PHE A 2 6.44 -21.16 -1.97
CA PHE A 2 6.29 -19.83 -2.62
C PHE A 2 5.94 -19.90 -4.11
N HIS A 3 6.72 -20.63 -4.92
CA HIS A 3 6.52 -20.71 -6.37
C HIS A 3 5.16 -21.28 -6.77
N TYR A 4 4.60 -22.19 -5.97
CA TYR A 4 3.28 -22.76 -6.22
C TYR A 4 2.20 -21.67 -6.14
N PHE A 5 2.12 -20.96 -5.01
CA PHE A 5 1.14 -19.88 -4.84
C PHE A 5 1.40 -18.67 -5.75
N TYR A 6 2.67 -18.39 -6.06
CA TYR A 6 3.02 -17.37 -7.04
C TYR A 6 2.47 -17.75 -8.43
N ASN A 7 2.76 -18.95 -8.93
CA ASN A 7 2.29 -19.38 -10.24
C ASN A 7 0.76 -19.41 -10.26
N PHE A 8 0.14 -19.99 -9.24
CA PHE A 8 -1.31 -20.05 -9.11
C PHE A 8 -1.96 -18.65 -9.19
N LEU A 9 -1.45 -17.67 -8.45
CA LEU A 9 -1.97 -16.30 -8.46
C LEU A 9 -1.91 -15.65 -9.86
N HIS A 10 -0.90 -15.98 -10.65
CA HIS A 10 -0.66 -15.35 -11.96
C HIS A 10 -1.31 -16.10 -13.12
N THR A 11 -1.53 -17.40 -13.00
CA THR A 11 -2.14 -18.23 -14.05
C THR A 11 -3.64 -18.39 -13.90
N TRP A 12 -4.20 -18.35 -12.68
CA TRP A 12 -5.63 -18.55 -12.49
C TRP A 12 -6.45 -17.38 -13.08
N PRO A 13 -7.59 -17.65 -13.74
CA PRO A 13 -8.49 -16.61 -14.22
C PRO A 13 -9.01 -15.72 -13.08
N GLN A 14 -9.18 -14.43 -13.37
CA GLN A 14 -9.68 -13.49 -12.36
C GLN A 14 -11.20 -13.65 -12.17
N TYR A 15 -11.68 -13.38 -10.96
CA TYR A 15 -13.11 -13.38 -10.58
C TYR A 15 -13.82 -14.73 -10.73
N LEU A 16 -13.07 -15.83 -10.94
CA LEU A 16 -13.60 -17.19 -10.92
C LEU A 16 -13.27 -17.88 -9.60
N ASN A 17 -14.25 -18.62 -9.08
CA ASN A 17 -14.05 -19.47 -7.91
C ASN A 17 -12.97 -20.50 -8.20
N VAL A 18 -12.07 -20.67 -7.23
CA VAL A 18 -11.05 -21.71 -7.30
C VAL A 18 -11.69 -23.09 -7.19
N ASN A 19 -11.02 -24.12 -7.71
CA ASN A 19 -11.48 -25.50 -7.55
C ASN A 19 -11.36 -25.97 -6.09
N LYS A 20 -11.93 -27.13 -5.78
CA LYS A 20 -11.95 -27.69 -4.41
C LYS A 20 -10.55 -27.91 -3.83
N TYR A 21 -9.59 -28.37 -4.63
CA TYR A 21 -8.22 -28.60 -4.17
C TYR A 21 -7.53 -27.29 -3.78
N GLU A 22 -7.59 -26.31 -4.68
CA GLU A 22 -7.01 -24.98 -4.44
C GLU A 22 -7.69 -24.23 -3.29
N HIS A 23 -8.99 -24.45 -3.09
CA HIS A 23 -9.71 -23.93 -1.92
C HIS A 23 -9.07 -24.44 -0.62
N LEU A 24 -8.84 -25.75 -0.51
CA LEU A 24 -8.24 -26.35 0.68
C LEU A 24 -6.80 -25.85 0.89
N MET A 25 -6.01 -25.74 -0.18
CA MET A 25 -4.65 -25.23 -0.11
C MET A 25 -4.59 -23.78 0.37
N LEU A 26 -5.48 -22.91 -0.13
CA LEU A 26 -5.54 -21.51 0.31
C LEU A 26 -6.08 -21.38 1.74
N LEU A 27 -7.04 -22.20 2.13
CA LEU A 27 -7.57 -22.21 3.49
C LEU A 27 -6.48 -22.62 4.49
N GLU A 28 -5.70 -23.65 4.18
CA GLU A 28 -4.60 -24.12 5.03
C GLU A 28 -3.46 -23.09 5.11
N LEU A 29 -3.11 -22.48 3.98
CA LEU A 29 -2.15 -21.37 3.94
C LEU A 29 -2.60 -20.20 4.81
N LEU A 30 -3.88 -19.82 4.74
CA LEU A 30 -4.44 -18.72 5.51
C LEU A 30 -4.41 -19.04 7.00
N LYS A 31 -4.86 -20.23 7.40
CA LYS A 31 -4.92 -20.66 8.81
C LYS A 31 -3.54 -20.69 9.47
N ASN A 32 -2.55 -21.24 8.78
CA ASN A 32 -1.22 -21.44 9.35
C ASN A 32 -0.29 -20.24 9.15
N GLY A 33 -0.53 -19.43 8.11
CA GLY A 33 0.39 -18.37 7.72
C GLY A 33 -0.09 -16.97 8.09
N HIS A 34 -1.39 -16.72 8.26
CA HIS A 34 -1.86 -15.39 8.64
C HIS A 34 -1.69 -15.17 10.16
N ALA A 35 -1.34 -13.95 10.58
CA ALA A 35 -1.20 -13.62 12.01
C ALA A 35 -2.55 -13.58 12.75
N GLU A 36 -3.62 -13.21 12.04
CA GLU A 36 -4.99 -13.16 12.56
C GLU A 36 -5.92 -14.01 11.65
N PRO A 37 -5.81 -15.35 11.64
CA PRO A 37 -6.56 -16.20 10.71
C PRO A 37 -8.06 -16.18 11.01
N ASP A 38 -8.45 -16.23 12.28
CA ASP A 38 -9.86 -16.24 12.72
C ASP A 38 -10.60 -14.97 12.30
N LYS A 39 -9.93 -13.82 12.36
CA LYS A 39 -10.47 -12.54 11.91
C LYS A 39 -10.69 -12.51 10.40
N LYS A 40 -9.80 -13.14 9.63
CA LYS A 40 -9.95 -13.25 8.18
C LYS A 40 -11.09 -14.20 7.82
N ILE A 41 -11.12 -15.39 8.41
CA ILE A 41 -12.13 -16.43 8.15
C ILE A 41 -13.51 -15.99 8.64
N GLY A 42 -13.60 -15.40 9.83
CA GLY A 42 -14.85 -14.97 10.44
C GLY A 42 -15.84 -16.14 10.59
N GLY A 43 -17.04 -15.98 10.05
CA GLY A 43 -18.09 -17.00 10.05
C GLY A 43 -17.89 -18.17 9.07
N GLY A 44 -16.81 -18.16 8.29
CA GLY A 44 -16.51 -19.22 7.31
C GLY A 44 -16.15 -18.68 5.94
N VAL A 45 -15.42 -19.49 5.17
CA VAL A 45 -15.04 -19.17 3.79
C VAL A 45 -15.83 -20.03 2.82
N ARG A 46 -16.67 -19.39 2.01
CA ARG A 46 -17.48 -20.04 0.99
C ARG A 46 -16.66 -20.34 -0.27
N ALA A 47 -15.80 -19.41 -0.67
CA ALA A 47 -14.96 -19.55 -1.85
C ALA A 47 -13.69 -18.70 -1.76
N PHE A 48 -12.71 -19.02 -2.60
CA PHE A 48 -11.60 -18.13 -2.90
C PHE A 48 -11.63 -17.72 -4.37
N GLN A 49 -11.09 -16.54 -4.65
CA GLN A 49 -10.90 -16.04 -6.01
C GLN A 49 -9.58 -15.31 -6.13
N VAL A 50 -9.03 -15.28 -7.34
CA VAL A 50 -7.99 -14.31 -7.71
C VAL A 50 -8.68 -13.05 -8.21
N ARG A 51 -8.36 -11.89 -7.64
CA ARG A 51 -8.88 -10.58 -8.10
C ARG A 51 -7.77 -9.54 -8.10
N LYS A 52 -8.00 -8.41 -8.77
CA LYS A 52 -7.14 -7.23 -8.65
C LYS A 52 -7.49 -6.44 -7.39
N HIS A 53 -6.49 -6.11 -6.59
CA HIS A 53 -6.67 -5.21 -5.46
C HIS A 53 -7.04 -3.81 -5.99
N PRO A 54 -8.11 -3.15 -5.48
CA PRO A 54 -8.61 -1.89 -6.03
C PRO A 54 -7.56 -0.76 -6.02
N THR A 55 -6.80 -0.67 -4.94
CA THR A 55 -5.74 0.34 -4.77
C THR A 55 -4.45 0.01 -5.51
N PHE A 56 -3.86 -1.17 -5.26
CA PHE A 56 -2.51 -1.50 -5.75
C PHE A 56 -2.47 -2.10 -7.16
N LYS A 57 -3.63 -2.41 -7.76
CA LYS A 57 -3.77 -3.03 -9.11
C LYS A 57 -3.05 -4.37 -9.29
N SER A 58 -2.41 -4.91 -8.25
CA SER A 58 -1.81 -6.24 -8.20
C SER A 58 -2.87 -7.31 -8.06
N ARG A 59 -2.56 -8.54 -8.49
CA ARG A 59 -3.40 -9.71 -8.21
C ARG A 59 -3.23 -10.14 -6.75
N CYS A 60 -4.32 -10.45 -6.06
CA CYS A 60 -4.33 -11.03 -4.72
C CYS A 60 -5.34 -12.18 -4.66
N PHE A 61 -5.17 -13.05 -3.66
CA PHE A 61 -6.22 -14.00 -3.28
C PHE A 61 -7.23 -13.27 -2.39
N PHE A 62 -8.50 -13.44 -2.75
CA PHE A 62 -9.64 -12.96 -1.98
C PHE A 62 -10.37 -14.16 -1.41
N LEU A 63 -10.66 -14.11 -0.12
CA LEU A 63 -11.64 -14.99 0.50
C LEU A 63 -13.02 -14.36 0.38
N ILE A 64 -14.02 -15.17 0.07
CA ILE A 64 -15.43 -14.78 0.05
C ILE A 64 -16.09 -15.54 1.19
N ARG A 65 -16.66 -14.79 2.13
CA ARG A 65 -17.33 -15.35 3.30
C ARG A 65 -18.75 -15.80 2.93
N GLU A 66 -19.38 -16.51 3.85
CA GLU A 66 -20.76 -16.97 3.67
C GLU A 66 -21.76 -15.82 3.46
N ASP A 67 -21.49 -14.66 4.06
CA ASP A 67 -22.29 -13.43 3.95
C ASP A 67 -21.99 -12.58 2.69
N ASP A 68 -21.31 -13.15 1.69
CA ASP A 68 -20.87 -12.48 0.46
C ASP A 68 -19.80 -11.37 0.66
N SER A 69 -19.40 -11.06 1.89
CA SER A 69 -18.28 -10.15 2.12
C SER A 69 -16.98 -10.76 1.61
N ALA A 70 -16.11 -9.92 1.07
CA ALA A 70 -14.83 -10.35 0.52
C ALA A 70 -13.68 -9.58 1.18
N ASP A 71 -12.57 -10.27 1.40
CA ASP A 71 -11.37 -9.70 1.99
C ASP A 71 -10.14 -10.35 1.35
N ASP A 72 -9.07 -9.58 1.18
CA ASP A 72 -7.84 -10.07 0.57
C ASP A 72 -6.83 -10.51 1.64
N PHE A 73 -5.92 -11.39 1.24
CA PHE A 73 -4.75 -11.72 2.04
C PHE A 73 -3.51 -11.88 1.16
N SER A 74 -2.36 -11.59 1.76
CA SER A 74 -1.07 -11.72 1.07
C SER A 74 -0.52 -13.13 1.28
N PHE A 75 -0.51 -13.93 0.22
CA PHE A 75 0.14 -15.26 0.27
C PHE A 75 1.61 -15.15 0.65
N ARG A 76 2.31 -14.07 0.24
CA ARG A 76 3.73 -13.87 0.55
C ARG A 76 3.97 -13.74 2.04
N LYS A 77 3.12 -12.96 2.74
CA LYS A 77 3.14 -12.87 4.22
C LYS A 77 2.83 -14.22 4.86
N CYS A 78 1.83 -14.95 4.35
CA CYS A 78 1.49 -16.26 4.88
C CYS A 78 2.63 -17.27 4.70
N VAL A 79 3.25 -17.34 3.52
CA VAL A 79 4.38 -18.24 3.25
C VAL A 79 5.58 -17.87 4.11
N ASP A 80 5.93 -16.58 4.20
CA ASP A 80 7.05 -16.09 5.00
C ASP A 80 6.91 -16.41 6.50
N HIS A 81 5.67 -16.40 7.01
CA HIS A 81 5.40 -16.80 8.38
C HIS A 81 5.60 -18.32 8.61
N ILE A 82 5.19 -19.17 7.66
CA ILE A 82 5.31 -20.63 7.81
C ILE A 82 6.75 -21.09 7.54
N LEU A 83 7.37 -20.55 6.48
CA LEU A 83 8.71 -20.87 6.02
C LEU A 83 9.39 -19.55 5.64
N PRO A 84 10.24 -19.00 6.55
CA PRO A 84 10.92 -17.73 6.32
C PRO A 84 11.55 -17.67 4.94
N LEU A 85 11.18 -16.64 4.17
CA LEU A 85 11.71 -16.44 2.84
C LEU A 85 13.10 -15.81 2.91
N PRO A 86 13.99 -16.06 1.92
CA PRO A 86 15.25 -15.34 1.81
C PRO A 86 15.03 -13.82 1.81
N GLU A 87 15.93 -13.07 2.45
CA GLU A 87 15.79 -11.62 2.64
C GLU A 87 15.65 -10.84 1.33
N GLU A 88 16.23 -11.35 0.23
CA GLU A 88 16.15 -10.76 -1.11
C GLU A 88 14.72 -10.79 -1.67
N MET A 89 13.88 -11.68 -1.14
CA MET A 89 12.48 -11.83 -1.49
C MET A 89 11.56 -11.04 -0.56
N HIS A 90 12.05 -10.31 0.42
CA HIS A 90 11.20 -9.38 1.13
C HIS A 90 10.95 -8.16 0.25
N LEU A 91 9.67 -7.81 0.04
CA LEU A 91 9.31 -6.64 -0.75
C LEU A 91 9.89 -5.41 -0.04
N LYS A 92 11.00 -4.87 -0.55
CA LYS A 92 11.53 -3.58 -0.11
C LYS A 92 10.43 -2.55 -0.34
N SER A 93 9.99 -1.92 0.75
CA SER A 93 8.89 -0.94 0.79
C SER A 93 9.03 0.19 -0.24
N ASP A 94 10.23 0.41 -0.77
CA ASP A 94 10.52 1.43 -1.79
C ASP A 94 10.13 1.05 -3.23
N ALA A 95 9.80 -0.21 -3.54
CA ALA A 95 9.40 -0.60 -4.90
C ALA A 95 8.07 0.04 -5.36
N ASN A 96 7.21 0.43 -4.41
CA ASN A 96 5.98 1.18 -4.71
C ASN A 96 6.22 2.66 -5.08
N LYS A 97 7.45 3.21 -4.90
CA LYS A 97 7.78 4.56 -5.39
C LYS A 97 8.08 4.59 -6.88
N ALA A 98 8.49 3.48 -7.48
CA ALA A 98 8.91 3.45 -8.88
C ALA A 98 7.76 3.49 -9.90
N LEU A 99 6.51 3.31 -9.47
CA LEU A 99 5.32 3.33 -10.34
C LEU A 99 4.35 4.50 -10.05
N GLY A 100 4.73 5.42 -9.15
CA GLY A 100 3.96 6.62 -8.84
C GLY A 100 4.45 7.83 -9.63
N GLY A 101 3.92 8.03 -10.83
CA GLY A 101 4.15 9.24 -11.61
C GLY A 101 3.68 10.50 -10.84
N GLY A 102 4.58 11.48 -10.78
CA GLY A 102 4.35 12.93 -10.71
C GLY A 102 3.22 13.48 -9.84
N GLY A 103 3.58 14.19 -8.77
CA GLY A 103 2.65 15.09 -8.09
C GLY A 103 3.26 15.69 -6.83
N GLY A 104 4.01 16.79 -6.97
CA GLY A 104 4.58 17.51 -5.85
C GLY A 104 3.51 18.05 -4.90
N LYS A 105 3.72 17.85 -3.59
CA LYS A 105 3.12 18.67 -2.53
C LYS A 105 4.19 18.99 -1.50
N HIS A 106 4.72 20.20 -1.61
CA HIS A 106 5.47 20.88 -0.56
C HIS A 106 4.54 21.00 0.66
N TYR A 107 4.80 20.22 1.71
CA TYR A 107 4.34 20.56 3.05
C TYR A 107 5.50 21.23 3.78
N GLY A 108 5.44 22.57 3.81
CA GLY A 108 6.29 23.37 4.67
C GLY A 108 6.00 23.05 6.13
N GLY A 109 6.93 22.35 6.77
CA GLY A 109 6.98 22.15 8.21
C GLY A 109 8.08 23.03 8.79
N GLY A 110 7.68 24.15 9.38
CA GLY A 110 8.59 25.05 10.07
C GLY A 110 9.33 24.36 11.21
N LYS A 111 10.60 24.71 11.38
CA LYS A 111 11.35 24.44 12.59
C LYS A 111 12.18 25.67 12.92
N GLY A 112 11.82 26.30 14.02
CA GLY A 112 12.47 27.51 14.49
C GLY A 112 13.86 27.26 15.08
N GLY A 113 14.56 28.39 15.27
CA GLY A 113 15.51 28.59 16.36
C GLY A 113 16.99 28.59 15.98
N ARG A 114 17.59 29.78 15.89
CA ARG A 114 18.61 30.28 16.84
C ARG A 114 19.18 31.62 16.38
N GLY A 115 19.30 32.53 17.34
CA GLY A 115 19.76 33.90 17.12
C GLY A 115 21.24 34.02 16.74
N GLY A 116 21.58 35.20 16.24
CA GLY A 116 22.93 35.65 15.96
C GLY A 116 22.94 37.17 15.85
N ARG A 117 23.84 37.80 16.58
CA ARG A 117 23.89 39.22 16.97
C ARG A 117 24.82 40.01 16.03
N GLY A 118 24.45 41.26 15.70
CA GLY A 118 25.33 42.30 15.16
C GLY A 118 25.39 42.36 13.62
N GLY A 119 25.44 43.50 12.93
CA GLY A 119 25.43 44.92 13.32
C GLY A 119 25.66 45.80 12.07
N ARG A 120 25.34 47.10 12.20
CA ARG A 120 25.83 48.28 11.44
C ARG A 120 25.55 48.44 9.92
N GLY A 121 25.02 49.64 9.61
CA GLY A 121 25.27 50.41 8.36
C GLY A 121 24.03 50.49 7.46
N GLY A 122 23.26 51.58 7.46
CA GLY A 122 23.50 52.77 6.62
C GLY A 122 22.72 52.61 5.30
N GLY A 123 21.58 53.27 5.05
CA GLY A 123 21.46 54.69 4.69
C GLY A 123 20.79 54.80 3.31
N GLY A 124 19.88 55.77 3.11
CA GLY A 124 19.28 56.11 1.80
C GLY A 124 17.78 55.76 1.71
N ARG A 125 16.85 56.63 2.08
CA ARG A 125 16.29 57.75 1.28
C ARG A 125 16.01 57.38 -0.17
N GLY A 126 14.72 57.17 -0.46
CA GLY A 126 14.21 56.99 -1.82
C GLY A 126 12.69 57.02 -1.83
N GLY A 127 12.10 58.13 -1.38
CA GLY A 127 10.68 58.38 -1.55
C GLY A 127 10.41 58.84 -2.98
N HIS A 128 9.55 58.13 -3.71
CA HIS A 128 8.79 58.67 -4.84
C HIS A 128 7.34 58.23 -4.67
N GLY A 129 6.48 59.22 -4.45
CA GLY A 129 5.05 59.02 -4.39
C GLY A 129 4.35 59.24 -5.72
N ARG A 130 3.02 59.16 -5.60
CA ARG A 130 1.93 59.69 -6.44
C ARG A 130 1.32 58.75 -7.48
N GLY A 131 -0.01 58.68 -7.35
CA GLY A 131 -0.98 58.31 -8.39
C GLY A 131 -1.45 56.87 -8.25
N GLY A 132 -2.72 56.54 -8.03
CA GLY A 132 -3.94 57.31 -8.07
C GLY A 132 -5.06 56.42 -8.65
N LYS A 133 -6.18 56.31 -7.91
CA LYS A 133 -7.56 56.30 -8.42
C LYS A 133 -8.05 55.19 -9.41
N TRP A 134 -8.87 54.29 -8.83
CA TRP A 134 -10.18 53.70 -9.26
C TRP A 134 -10.32 52.67 -10.40
N ARG A 135 -10.95 51.55 -9.98
CA ARG A 135 -12.16 50.83 -10.46
C ARG A 135 -12.28 50.28 -11.90
N ASN A 136 -12.75 49.02 -11.85
CA ASN A 136 -13.36 48.12 -12.83
C ASN A 136 -12.42 47.43 -13.82
#